data_AF-W7YA79-F1
#
_entry.id   AF-W7YA79-F1
#
_cell.length_a   1.000
_cell.length_b   1.000
_cell.length_c   1.000
_cell.angle_alpha   90.00
_cell.angle_beta   90.00
_cell.angle_gamma   90.00
#
_symmetry.space_group_name_H-M   'P 1'
#
loop_
_entity.id
_entity.type
_entity.pdbx_description
1 polymer ?
#
loop_
_entity_poly.entity_id
_entity_poly.type
_entity_poly.pdbx_seq_one_letter_code
_entity_poly.pdbx_strand_id
1 'polypeptide(L)'
;MSYGDKETVAVEVGEGAQSQGTASVYIENDGVGHAYLEVNGTVFSYGRYNGSYSPSSGAFGPVGEGVLYKKTGDAATKFIADRTAQYPTKQYSFNVNTTATYNYFNNAYNAGTYNTVDSRVIDTYFLLGNNCTTGVCGGLQAGGSGMPIIQTPAGFVNFMYNVKRMQNGWNPGAVVPWEPKY
;
A
#
# COMPACT_ATOMS: atom_id res chain seq x y z
N MET A 1 9.23 5.39 -23.65
CA MET A 1 8.68 4.07 -23.27
C MET A 1 7.61 4.32 -22.23
N SER A 2 6.35 4.08 -22.56
CA SER A 2 5.23 4.29 -21.65
C SER A 2 5.05 3.02 -20.83
N TYR A 3 5.39 3.06 -19.55
CA TYR A 3 5.07 2.00 -18.59
C TYR A 3 3.99 2.56 -17.65
N GLY A 4 2.79 1.99 -17.72
CA GLY A 4 1.70 2.41 -16.86
C GLY A 4 0.36 1.86 -17.31
N ASP A 5 0.22 0.53 -17.30
CA ASP A 5 -1.12 -0.09 -17.33
C ASP A 5 -1.81 0.23 -16.00
N LYS A 6 -2.73 1.19 -16.05
CA LYS A 6 -3.61 1.54 -14.92
C LYS A 6 -4.73 0.50 -14.84
N GLU A 7 -4.52 -0.57 -14.09
CA GLU A 7 -5.58 -1.55 -13.82
C GLU A 7 -6.34 -1.20 -12.53
N THR A 8 -7.46 -0.50 -12.66
CA THR A 8 -8.40 -0.24 -11.54
C THR A 8 -9.16 -1.53 -11.20
N VAL A 9 -9.07 -1.98 -9.94
CA VAL A 9 -9.98 -3.00 -9.38
C VAL A 9 -10.75 -2.34 -8.26
N ALA A 10 -12.08 -2.35 -8.35
CA ALA A 10 -12.96 -1.95 -7.26
C ALA A 10 -13.33 -3.20 -6.45
N VAL A 11 -13.24 -3.11 -5.12
CA VAL A 11 -13.73 -4.13 -4.17
C VAL A 11 -14.81 -3.45 -3.33
N GLU A 12 -16.05 -3.91 -3.40
CA GLU A 12 -17.19 -3.38 -2.63
C GLU A 12 -17.40 -4.15 -1.33
N VAL A 13 -17.52 -3.45 -0.19
CA VAL A 13 -17.98 -4.04 1.08
C VAL A 13 -18.77 -3.02 1.91
N GLY A 14 -20.03 -3.40 2.24
CA GLY A 14 -20.75 -3.14 3.50
C GLY A 14 -21.20 -1.71 3.84
N GLU A 15 -22.52 -1.49 3.88
CA GLU A 15 -23.19 -0.24 4.28
C GLU A 15 -23.03 0.13 5.76
N GLY A 16 -22.72 1.40 6.00
CA GLY A 16 -22.85 2.09 7.29
C GLY A 16 -22.47 3.55 7.10
N ALA A 17 -23.34 4.48 7.50
CA ALA A 17 -23.24 5.92 7.25
C ALA A 17 -21.98 6.56 7.88
N GLN A 18 -20.86 6.46 7.19
CA GLN A 18 -19.60 7.17 7.40
C GLN A 18 -18.98 7.42 6.02
N SER A 19 -17.98 8.31 5.91
CA SER A 19 -17.37 8.77 4.64
C SER A 19 -16.80 7.63 3.79
N GLN A 20 -17.67 6.86 3.16
CA GLN A 20 -17.30 5.85 2.19
C GLN A 20 -16.75 6.55 0.96
N GLY A 21 -15.58 6.10 0.54
CA GLY A 21 -14.87 6.62 -0.60
C GLY A 21 -13.74 5.68 -0.96
N THR A 22 -12.81 6.18 -1.76
CA THR A 22 -11.71 5.36 -2.27
C THR A 22 -10.40 5.74 -1.61
N ALA A 23 -9.62 4.73 -1.24
CA ALA A 23 -8.18 4.86 -1.05
C ALA A 23 -7.45 4.23 -2.24
N SER A 24 -6.48 4.95 -2.80
CA SER A 24 -5.61 4.44 -3.87
C SER A 24 -4.32 3.92 -3.28
N VAL A 25 -4.02 2.63 -3.49
CA VAL A 25 -2.78 2.00 -3.05
C VAL A 25 -1.83 1.87 -4.22
N TYR A 26 -0.58 2.21 -3.99
CA TYR A 26 0.49 2.15 -4.98
C TYR A 26 1.55 1.17 -4.50
N ILE A 27 1.87 0.20 -5.36
CA ILE A 27 2.85 -0.85 -5.09
C ILE A 27 3.97 -0.80 -6.13
N GLU A 28 5.17 -0.49 -5.66
CA GLU A 28 6.39 -0.49 -6.45
C GLU A 28 7.08 -1.84 -6.31
N ASN A 29 7.45 -2.45 -7.43
CA ASN A 29 7.95 -3.82 -7.48
C ASN A 29 9.42 -3.93 -7.91
N ASP A 30 10.22 -2.90 -7.67
CA ASP A 30 11.66 -2.91 -7.88
C ASP A 30 12.43 -3.25 -6.59
N GLY A 31 13.38 -4.19 -6.66
CA GLY A 31 14.17 -4.61 -5.50
C GLY A 31 13.31 -5.16 -4.35
N VAL A 32 13.39 -4.52 -3.17
CA VAL A 32 12.56 -4.87 -2.00
C VAL A 32 11.11 -4.38 -2.16
N GLY A 33 10.88 -3.48 -3.11
CA GLY A 33 9.60 -2.83 -3.36
C GLY A 33 9.23 -1.80 -2.28
N HIS A 34 8.15 -1.08 -2.55
CA HIS A 34 7.57 -0.13 -1.59
C HIS A 34 6.06 -0.03 -1.79
N ALA A 35 5.37 0.30 -0.70
CA ALA A 35 3.91 0.40 -0.68
C ALA A 35 3.51 1.70 0.02
N TYR A 36 2.62 2.45 -0.61
CA TYR A 36 2.06 3.68 -0.05
C TYR A 36 0.62 3.85 -0.51
N LEU A 37 -0.11 4.75 0.14
CA LEU A 37 -1.49 5.02 -0.25
C LEU A 37 -1.82 6.50 -0.26
N GLU A 38 -2.82 6.82 -1.07
CA GLU A 38 -3.49 8.10 -1.14
C GLU A 38 -4.93 7.95 -0.65
N VAL A 39 -5.35 8.86 0.23
CA VAL A 39 -6.72 8.95 0.72
C VAL A 39 -7.03 10.42 1.00
N ASN A 40 -8.19 10.89 0.56
CA ASN A 40 -8.63 12.28 0.72
C ASN A 40 -7.58 13.31 0.24
N GLY A 41 -6.92 13.06 -0.90
CA GLY A 41 -5.89 13.95 -1.45
C GLY A 41 -4.60 14.01 -0.63
N THR A 42 -4.42 13.07 0.30
CA THR A 42 -3.24 12.94 1.16
C THR A 42 -2.54 11.62 0.90
N VAL A 43 -1.26 11.68 0.58
CA VAL A 43 -0.39 10.51 0.48
C VAL A 43 0.29 10.26 1.81
N PHE A 44 0.18 9.02 2.27
CA PHE A 44 0.94 8.48 3.38
C PHE A 44 1.92 7.44 2.86
N SER A 45 3.21 7.66 3.12
CA SER A 45 4.29 6.76 2.69
C SER A 45 5.17 6.43 3.90
N TYR A 46 5.13 5.18 4.34
CA TYR A 46 5.86 4.70 5.50
C TYR A 46 7.10 3.92 5.07
N GLY A 47 8.29 4.37 5.46
CA GLY A 47 9.57 3.77 5.05
C GLY A 47 10.64 3.88 6.13
N ARG A 48 11.88 3.51 5.81
CA ARG A 48 12.98 3.42 6.78
C ARG A 48 14.00 4.56 6.62
N TYR A 49 14.26 5.38 7.65
CA TYR A 49 15.01 6.65 7.52
C TYR A 49 16.43 6.55 6.91
N ASN A 50 17.13 5.42 7.01
CA ASN A 50 18.45 5.20 6.37
C ASN A 50 18.35 4.47 5.00
N GLY A 51 17.31 4.84 4.25
CA GLY A 51 16.84 4.22 3.01
C GLY A 51 15.54 4.86 2.47
N SER A 52 15.04 5.90 3.13
CA SER A 52 13.76 6.57 2.84
C SER A 52 13.73 7.36 1.53
N TYR A 53 14.75 7.30 0.68
CA TYR A 53 14.72 7.96 -0.63
C TYR A 53 15.44 7.21 -1.75
N SER A 54 15.84 5.95 -1.58
CA SER A 54 16.52 5.22 -2.65
C SER A 54 16.43 3.70 -2.49
N PRO A 55 15.97 2.95 -3.53
CA PRO A 55 16.20 1.52 -3.62
C PRO A 55 17.69 1.15 -3.80
N SER A 56 18.58 2.14 -3.93
CA SER A 56 20.02 1.93 -3.99
C SER A 56 20.76 2.58 -2.81
N SER A 57 21.51 1.72 -2.11
CA SER A 57 22.65 1.99 -1.21
C SER A 57 22.38 2.55 0.20
N GLY A 58 22.67 1.71 1.21
CA GLY A 58 22.51 1.92 2.66
C GLY A 58 21.62 0.86 3.35
N ALA A 59 20.92 0.07 2.53
CA ALA A 59 19.60 -0.50 2.79
C ALA A 59 19.53 -1.96 3.31
N PHE A 60 20.62 -2.57 3.78
CA PHE A 60 20.66 -4.02 4.07
C PHE A 60 20.27 -4.43 5.50
N GLY A 61 20.16 -3.49 6.44
CA GLY A 61 19.68 -3.78 7.79
C GLY A 61 18.16 -4.04 7.78
N PRO A 62 17.64 -5.15 8.33
CA PRO A 62 16.21 -5.41 8.31
C PRO A 62 15.42 -4.44 9.19
N VAL A 63 16.09 -3.73 10.10
CA VAL A 63 15.50 -2.85 11.12
C VAL A 63 16.02 -1.42 10.97
N GLY A 64 15.19 -0.42 11.26
CA GLY A 64 15.60 0.99 11.37
C GLY A 64 14.47 1.88 11.86
N GLU A 65 14.67 3.19 11.88
CA GLU A 65 13.61 4.14 12.22
C GLU A 65 12.49 4.11 11.18
N GLY A 66 11.26 3.95 11.65
CA GLY A 66 10.05 4.01 10.85
C GLY A 66 9.60 5.45 10.63
N VAL A 67 9.72 5.90 9.40
CA VAL A 67 9.42 7.26 8.97
C VAL A 67 8.14 7.28 8.16
N LEU A 68 7.16 8.00 8.67
CA LEU A 68 5.92 8.28 7.95
C LEU A 68 6.01 9.65 7.29
N TYR A 69 5.95 9.67 5.96
CA TYR A 69 5.73 10.88 5.18
C TYR A 69 4.23 11.16 5.05
N LYS A 70 3.88 12.43 5.15
CA LYS A 70 2.52 12.94 4.87
C LYS A 70 2.63 14.04 3.83
N LYS A 71 2.07 13.82 2.64
CA LYS A 71 2.03 14.80 1.55
C LYS A 71 0.58 15.14 1.24
N THR A 72 0.25 16.41 1.08
CA THR A 72 -1.12 16.88 0.85
C THR A 72 -1.20 17.72 -0.43
N GLY A 73 -2.34 17.69 -1.12
CA GLY A 73 -2.58 18.55 -2.29
C GLY A 73 -1.53 18.35 -3.38
N ASP A 74 -0.97 19.45 -3.90
CA ASP A 74 0.01 19.40 -5.01
C ASP A 74 1.26 18.59 -4.66
N ALA A 75 1.68 18.58 -3.40
CA ALA A 75 2.81 17.77 -2.95
C ALA A 75 2.50 16.27 -3.04
N ALA A 76 1.25 15.87 -2.81
CA ALA A 76 0.80 14.48 -2.95
C ALA A 76 0.78 14.08 -4.43
N THR A 77 0.21 14.92 -5.29
CA THR A 77 0.17 14.73 -6.74
C THR A 77 1.57 14.60 -7.32
N LYS A 78 2.48 15.51 -6.93
CA LYS A 78 3.88 15.47 -7.36
C LYS A 78 4.58 14.20 -6.86
N PHE A 79 4.37 13.81 -5.60
CA PHE A 79 4.96 12.59 -5.05
C PHE A 79 4.56 11.37 -5.88
N ILE A 80 3.27 11.19 -6.18
CA ILE A 80 2.77 10.06 -6.99
C ILE A 80 3.39 10.11 -8.40
N ALA A 81 3.41 11.29 -9.03
CA ALA A 81 3.97 11.44 -10.38
C ALA A 81 5.47 11.09 -10.43
N ASP A 82 6.26 11.59 -9.48
CA ASP A 82 7.70 11.33 -9.42
C ASP A 82 7.96 9.82 -9.18
N ARG A 83 7.23 9.20 -8.24
CA ARG A 83 7.36 7.76 -7.92
C ARG A 83 7.00 6.88 -9.11
N THR A 84 5.85 7.12 -9.73
CA THR A 84 5.38 6.32 -10.88
C THR A 84 6.21 6.52 -12.15
N ALA A 85 6.90 7.66 -12.30
CA ALA A 85 7.86 7.88 -13.38
C ALA A 85 9.21 7.17 -13.14
N GLN A 86 9.61 7.04 -11.87
CA GLN A 86 10.89 6.46 -11.49
C GLN A 86 10.83 4.93 -11.32
N TYR A 87 9.70 4.39 -10.87
CA TYR A 87 9.57 2.99 -10.48
C TYR A 87 8.37 2.31 -11.15
N PRO A 88 8.52 1.04 -11.59
CA PRO A 88 7.39 0.23 -12.02
C PRO A 88 6.36 0.09 -10.90
N THR A 89 5.23 0.78 -11.06
CA THR A 89 4.20 0.93 -10.01
C THR A 89 2.87 0.35 -10.48
N LYS A 90 2.23 -0.45 -9.63
CA LYS A 90 0.83 -0.87 -9.79
C LYS A 90 -0.06 -0.06 -8.86
N GLN A 91 -1.21 0.39 -9.36
CA GLN A 91 -2.22 1.09 -8.57
C GLN A 91 -3.43 0.18 -8.35
N TYR A 92 -3.97 0.17 -7.13
CA TYR A 92 -5.20 -0.53 -6.74
C TYR A 92 -6.13 0.43 -6.01
N SER A 93 -7.44 0.24 -6.13
CA SER A 93 -8.45 1.09 -5.49
C SER A 93 -9.25 0.28 -4.48
N PHE A 94 -9.47 0.82 -3.29
CA PHE A 94 -10.22 0.16 -2.22
C PHE A 94 -11.37 1.05 -1.78
N ASN A 95 -12.58 0.49 -1.73
CA ASN A 95 -13.70 1.15 -1.06
C ASN A 95 -13.51 0.98 0.44
N VAL A 96 -13.40 2.10 1.14
CA VAL A 96 -13.12 2.17 2.57
C VAL A 96 -13.84 3.36 3.19
N ASN A 97 -13.97 3.34 4.51
CA ASN A 97 -14.20 4.54 5.28
C ASN A 97 -12.94 5.43 5.22
N THR A 98 -12.96 6.47 4.39
CA THR A 98 -11.78 7.29 4.12
C THR A 98 -11.34 8.09 5.34
N THR A 99 -12.27 8.47 6.22
CA THR A 99 -11.94 9.14 7.49
C THR A 99 -11.19 8.21 8.42
N ALA A 100 -11.61 6.95 8.56
CA ALA A 100 -10.93 5.97 9.41
C ALA A 100 -9.54 5.62 8.86
N THR A 101 -9.43 5.38 7.55
CA THR A 101 -8.14 5.16 6.87
C THR A 101 -7.20 6.36 7.04
N TYR A 102 -7.69 7.58 6.83
CA TYR A 102 -6.89 8.80 7.04
C TYR A 102 -6.43 8.94 8.49
N ASN A 103 -7.33 8.77 9.45
CA ASN A 103 -7.04 8.94 10.86
C ASN A 103 -6.03 7.93 11.38
N TYR A 104 -6.01 6.70 10.84
CA TYR A 104 -5.00 5.70 11.17
C TYR A 104 -3.57 6.26 11.00
N PHE A 105 -3.25 6.80 9.81
CA PHE A 105 -1.94 7.37 9.56
C PHE A 105 -1.75 8.75 10.18
N ASN A 106 -2.78 9.59 10.16
CA ASN A 106 -2.68 10.95 10.69
C ASN A 106 -2.41 10.96 12.20
N ASN A 107 -3.02 10.04 12.94
CA ASN A 107 -2.77 9.88 14.38
C ASN A 107 -1.33 9.42 14.64
N ALA A 108 -0.84 8.42 13.88
CA ALA A 108 0.56 7.98 13.97
C ALA A 108 1.53 9.12 13.65
N TYR A 109 1.26 9.90 12.59
CA TYR A 109 2.07 11.06 12.23
C TYR A 109 2.10 12.10 13.34
N ASN A 110 0.95 12.48 13.89
CA ASN A 110 0.88 13.53 14.92
C ASN A 110 1.48 13.11 16.26
N ALA A 111 1.47 11.81 16.58
CA ALA A 111 2.15 11.26 17.75
C ALA A 111 3.66 11.07 17.54
N GLY A 112 4.12 11.06 16.29
CA GLY A 112 5.52 10.82 15.94
C GLY A 112 6.44 11.98 16.27
N THR A 113 7.74 11.67 16.37
CA THR A 113 8.79 12.67 16.59
C THR A 113 9.12 13.39 15.30
N TYR A 114 9.39 14.70 15.38
CA TYR A 114 9.83 15.50 14.23
C TYR A 114 11.05 14.86 13.54
N ASN A 115 10.99 14.71 12.23
CA ASN A 115 12.12 14.29 11.39
C ASN A 115 12.41 15.36 10.33
N THR A 116 11.42 15.62 9.46
CA THR A 116 11.48 16.71 8.49
C THR A 116 10.17 17.49 8.50
N VAL A 117 10.08 18.54 7.68
CA VAL A 117 8.83 19.30 7.50
C VAL A 117 7.65 18.39 7.12
N ASP A 118 7.90 17.36 6.31
CA ASP A 118 6.88 16.45 5.77
C ASP A 118 6.94 15.03 6.33
N SER A 119 7.75 14.79 7.38
CA SER A 119 7.92 13.45 7.93
C SER A 119 8.07 13.41 9.45
N ARG A 120 7.70 12.25 10.01
CA ARG A 120 7.81 11.94 11.44
C ARG A 120 8.40 10.56 11.63
N VAL A 121 9.25 10.39 12.64
CA VAL A 121 9.62 9.05 13.13
C VAL A 121 8.48 8.58 14.03
N ILE A 122 7.78 7.52 13.62
CA ILE A 122 6.57 7.05 14.30
C ILE A 122 6.82 5.78 15.14
N ASP A 123 7.83 4.99 14.79
CA ASP A 123 8.17 3.72 15.45
C ASP A 123 9.48 3.12 14.89
N THR A 124 9.64 1.80 15.05
CA THR A 124 10.68 0.99 14.42
C THR A 124 10.14 0.27 13.19
N TYR A 125 10.80 0.50 12.05
CA TYR A 125 10.58 -0.24 10.81
C TYR A 125 11.30 -1.58 10.85
N PHE A 126 10.63 -2.65 10.44
CA PHE A 126 11.18 -3.99 10.27
C PHE A 126 10.69 -4.64 8.97
N LEU A 127 11.63 -4.97 8.06
CA LEU A 127 11.31 -5.50 6.72
C LEU A 127 10.39 -6.72 6.72
N LEU A 128 10.47 -7.59 7.73
CA LEU A 128 9.69 -8.83 7.80
C LEU A 128 8.46 -8.73 8.73
N GLY A 129 8.13 -7.53 9.19
CA GLY A 129 7.01 -7.28 10.09
C GLY A 129 6.47 -5.87 9.87
N ASN A 130 6.76 -4.95 10.79
CA ASN A 130 6.27 -3.57 10.70
C ASN A 130 6.93 -2.79 9.54
N ASN A 131 6.30 -2.78 8.37
CA ASN A 131 6.85 -2.18 7.16
C ASN A 131 5.80 -1.41 6.35
N CYS A 132 6.21 -0.90 5.18
CA CYS A 132 5.34 -0.15 4.28
C CYS A 132 4.06 -0.91 3.90
N THR A 133 4.14 -2.23 3.68
CA THR A 133 3.01 -3.05 3.26
C THR A 133 2.07 -3.32 4.43
N THR A 134 2.60 -3.67 5.60
CA THR A 134 1.74 -3.88 6.79
C THR A 134 1.08 -2.58 7.23
N GLY A 135 1.77 -1.45 7.09
CA GLY A 135 1.20 -0.12 7.32
C GLY A 135 0.02 0.18 6.41
N VAL A 136 0.16 -0.08 5.10
CA VAL A 136 -0.94 0.02 4.13
C VAL A 136 -2.09 -0.91 4.50
N CYS A 137 -1.81 -2.19 4.81
CA CYS A 137 -2.85 -3.15 5.20
C CYS A 137 -3.60 -2.69 6.46
N GLY A 138 -2.89 -2.19 7.48
CA GLY A 138 -3.50 -1.66 8.71
C GLY A 138 -4.39 -0.46 8.45
N GLY A 139 -3.96 0.47 7.57
CA GLY A 139 -4.78 1.60 7.16
C GLY A 139 -6.07 1.18 6.45
N LEU A 140 -5.98 0.23 5.52
CA LEU A 140 -7.15 -0.31 4.82
C LEU A 140 -8.08 -1.07 5.78
N GLN A 141 -7.54 -1.84 6.73
CA GLN A 141 -8.32 -2.54 7.75
C GLN A 141 -9.04 -1.57 8.69
N ALA A 142 -8.38 -0.49 9.11
CA ALA A 142 -9.02 0.59 9.87
C ALA A 142 -10.17 1.22 9.08
N GLY A 143 -10.03 1.30 7.75
CA GLY A 143 -11.06 1.69 6.80
C GLY A 143 -12.19 0.67 6.59
N GLY A 144 -12.15 -0.49 7.25
CA GLY A 144 -13.14 -1.56 7.13
C GLY A 144 -12.92 -2.53 5.97
N SER A 145 -11.78 -2.48 5.29
CA SER A 145 -11.47 -3.47 4.25
C SER A 145 -11.21 -4.86 4.86
N GLY A 146 -11.63 -5.92 4.17
CA GLY A 146 -11.29 -7.31 4.52
C GLY A 146 -9.85 -7.71 4.14
N MET A 147 -8.94 -6.74 3.96
CA MET A 147 -7.57 -7.00 3.54
C MET A 147 -6.81 -7.77 4.62
N PRO A 148 -6.19 -8.93 4.33
CA PRO A 148 -5.30 -9.59 5.28
C PRO A 148 -4.02 -8.77 5.49
N ILE A 149 -3.31 -9.01 6.59
CA ILE A 149 -1.97 -8.43 6.76
C ILE A 149 -1.01 -9.15 5.81
N ILE A 150 -0.44 -8.37 4.88
CA ILE A 150 0.54 -8.84 3.92
C ILE A 150 1.89 -8.22 4.25
N GLN A 151 2.94 -9.05 4.22
CA GLN A 151 4.27 -8.67 4.70
C GLN A 151 5.13 -8.00 3.62
N THR A 152 4.81 -8.12 2.33
CA THR A 152 5.68 -7.61 1.27
C THR A 152 4.90 -7.01 0.09
N PRO A 153 5.49 -6.05 -0.65
CA PRO A 153 4.91 -5.50 -1.87
C PRO A 153 4.55 -6.59 -2.90
N ALA A 154 5.46 -7.53 -3.13
CA ALA A 154 5.23 -8.66 -4.03
C ALA A 154 4.07 -9.56 -3.56
N GLY A 155 3.98 -9.80 -2.25
CA GLY A 155 2.85 -10.53 -1.65
C GLY A 155 1.53 -9.81 -1.87
N PHE A 156 1.52 -8.47 -1.82
CA PHE A 156 0.33 -7.66 -2.03
C PHE A 156 -0.15 -7.80 -3.47
N VAL A 157 0.76 -7.68 -4.43
CA VAL A 157 0.45 -7.86 -5.86
C VAL A 157 -0.07 -9.26 -6.14
N ASN A 158 0.53 -10.30 -5.55
CA ASN A 158 0.07 -11.68 -5.71
C ASN A 158 -1.33 -11.89 -5.11
N PHE A 159 -1.60 -11.31 -3.94
CA PHE A 159 -2.93 -11.32 -3.35
C PHE A 159 -3.96 -10.67 -4.28
N MET A 160 -3.67 -9.47 -4.78
CA MET A 160 -4.57 -8.78 -5.71
C MET A 160 -4.78 -9.55 -7.01
N TYR A 161 -3.73 -10.19 -7.53
CA TYR A 161 -3.85 -11.06 -8.69
C TYR A 161 -4.81 -12.23 -8.44
N ASN A 162 -4.73 -12.89 -7.29
CA ASN A 162 -5.64 -13.97 -6.93
C ASN A 162 -7.08 -13.47 -6.71
N VAL A 163 -7.27 -12.30 -6.09
CA VAL A 163 -8.59 -11.66 -5.96
C VAL A 163 -9.23 -11.46 -7.32
N LYS A 164 -8.50 -10.89 -8.30
CA LYS A 164 -9.01 -10.72 -9.67
C LYS A 164 -9.40 -12.05 -10.31
N ARG A 165 -8.57 -13.09 -10.12
CA ARG A 165 -8.87 -14.42 -10.66
C ARG A 165 -10.14 -15.00 -10.05
N MET A 166 -10.33 -14.86 -8.74
CA MET A 166 -11.55 -15.31 -8.06
C MET A 166 -12.80 -14.54 -8.53
N GLN A 167 -12.68 -13.23 -8.73
CA GLN A 167 -13.75 -12.42 -9.35
C GLN A 167 -14.10 -12.89 -10.77
N ASN A 168 -13.10 -13.41 -11.50
CA ASN A 168 -13.27 -14.00 -12.83
C ASN A 168 -13.65 -15.50 -12.80
N GLY A 169 -14.11 -16.01 -11.66
CA GLY A 169 -14.63 -17.38 -11.54
C GLY A 169 -13.57 -18.47 -11.33
N TRP A 170 -12.30 -18.11 -11.12
CA TRP A 170 -11.29 -19.09 -10.72
C TRP A 170 -11.51 -19.54 -9.27
N ASN A 171 -11.75 -20.83 -9.07
CA ASN A 171 -11.87 -21.43 -7.75
C ASN A 171 -10.55 -22.16 -7.39
N PRO A 172 -9.77 -21.69 -6.40
CA PRO A 172 -8.53 -22.34 -5.97
C PRO A 172 -8.73 -23.76 -5.41
N GLY A 173 -9.95 -24.11 -5.02
CA GLY A 173 -10.34 -25.45 -4.54
C GLY A 173 -11.03 -26.32 -5.60
N ALA A 174 -11.18 -25.85 -6.84
CA ALA A 174 -11.69 -26.70 -7.91
C ALA A 174 -10.63 -27.77 -8.23
N VAL A 175 -10.88 -28.99 -7.74
CA VAL A 175 -10.24 -30.20 -8.26
C VAL A 175 -10.62 -30.26 -9.74
N VAL A 176 -9.69 -29.96 -10.64
CA VAL A 176 -9.87 -30.34 -12.05
C VAL A 176 -10.11 -31.85 -12.04
N PRO A 177 -11.26 -32.34 -12.54
CA PRO A 177 -11.45 -33.76 -12.71
C PRO A 177 -10.26 -34.27 -13.52
N TRP A 178 -9.52 -35.21 -12.97
CA TRP A 178 -8.48 -35.89 -13.72
C TRP A 178 -9.18 -36.64 -14.84
N GLU A 179 -9.22 -36.04 -16.02
CA GLU A 179 -9.57 -36.76 -17.25
C GLU A 179 -8.29 -37.42 -17.75
N PRO A 180 -8.19 -38.77 -17.71
CA PRO A 180 -7.11 -39.44 -18.42
C PRO A 180 -7.26 -39.10 -19.89
N LYS A 181 -6.27 -38.37 -20.43
CA LYS A 181 -6.11 -38.26 -21.87
C LYS A 181 -5.68 -39.65 -22.37
N TYR A 182 -6.64 -40.38 -22.94
CA TYR A 182 -6.36 -41.56 -23.77
C TYR A 182 -5.93 -41.11 -25.17
#